data_AF-A0A9D1ZKX0-F1
#
_entry.id   AF-A0A9D1ZKX0-F1
#
_cell.length_a   1.000
_cell.length_b   1.000
_cell.length_c   1.000
_cell.angle_alpha   90.00
_cell.angle_beta   90.00
_cell.angle_gamma   90.00
#
_symmetry.space_group_name_H-M   'P 1'
#
loop_
_entity.id
_entity.type
_entity.pdbx_description
1 polymer ?
#
loop_
_entity_poly.entity_id
_entity_poly.type
_entity_poly.pdbx_seq_one_letter_code
_entity_poly.pdbx_strand_id
1 'polypeptide(L)'
;MLHRENKIKEYHTTSAADMIKEAIEYHRLTRAELANKLNVSQKTVDEILNRKKYLDKSLALEVEKTLGISSKLLLSLDENYCSHSSKKESSVQQDNQTTIWDDLDAELSGQEIDQIHQDAIRDLEYDPQNVKPVGKEKWWNNDD
;
A
#
# COMPACT_ATOMS: atom_id res chain seq x y z
N MET A 1 13.12 -15.25 29.63
CA MET A 1 12.13 -15.61 28.58
C MET A 1 11.37 -14.35 28.21
N LEU A 2 11.14 -14.09 26.91
CA LEU A 2 10.33 -12.97 26.45
C LEU A 2 8.84 -13.34 26.55
N HIS A 3 8.03 -12.51 27.21
CA HIS A 3 6.58 -12.69 27.30
C HIS A 3 5.92 -12.23 25.99
N ARG A 4 5.43 -13.19 25.19
CA ARG A 4 4.85 -12.97 23.85
C ARG A 4 3.52 -12.19 23.87
N GLU A 5 2.96 -12.04 25.06
CA GLU A 5 1.67 -11.40 25.37
C GLU A 5 1.80 -9.89 25.61
N ASN A 6 3.02 -9.35 25.69
CA ASN A 6 3.23 -7.92 25.79
C ASN A 6 3.03 -7.25 24.41
N LYS A 7 1.81 -6.77 24.14
CA LYS A 7 1.50 -6.00 22.93
C LYS A 7 2.18 -4.64 23.00
N ILE A 8 3.07 -4.35 22.05
CA ILE A 8 3.69 -3.03 21.91
C ILE A 8 2.59 -2.06 21.52
N LYS A 9 2.35 -1.05 22.37
CA LYS A 9 1.38 0.00 22.06
C LYS A 9 1.93 0.85 20.92
N GLU A 10 1.16 1.00 19.85
CA GLU A 10 1.46 1.99 18.81
C GLU A 10 1.21 3.39 19.36
N TYR A 11 2.25 4.21 19.35
CA TYR A 11 2.15 5.62 19.69
C TYR A 11 1.77 6.43 18.46
N HIS A 12 1.19 7.61 18.69
CA HIS A 12 0.87 8.56 17.62
C HIS A 12 2.14 8.93 16.86
N THR A 13 2.12 8.76 15.54
CA THR A 13 3.19 9.22 14.67
C THR A 13 3.08 10.73 14.50
N THR A 14 4.02 11.47 15.06
CA THR A 14 4.13 12.92 14.83
C THR A 14 4.44 13.17 13.36
N SER A 15 3.64 14.02 12.70
CA SER A 15 3.88 14.44 11.32
C SER A 15 4.68 15.74 11.30
N ALA A 16 5.38 15.99 10.19
CA ALA A 16 5.99 17.30 9.92
C ALA A 16 4.96 18.44 10.00
N ALA A 17 3.71 18.18 9.60
CA ALA A 17 2.61 19.14 9.70
C ALA A 17 2.33 19.61 11.13
N ASP A 18 2.47 18.72 12.13
CA ASP A 18 2.21 19.07 13.53
C ASP A 18 3.28 20.00 14.07
N MET A 19 4.54 19.72 13.75
CA MET A 19 5.65 20.58 14.14
C MET A 19 5.60 21.95 13.45
N ILE A 20 5.19 22.00 12.19
CA ILE A 20 4.99 23.28 11.49
C ILE A 20 3.87 24.08 12.15
N LYS A 21 2.77 23.46 12.58
CA LYS A 21 1.69 24.16 13.32
C LYS A 21 2.21 24.77 14.62
N GLU A 22 2.93 23.98 15.41
CA GLU A 22 3.53 24.46 16.66
C GLU A 22 4.51 25.62 16.41
N ALA A 23 5.32 25.54 15.36
CA ALA A 23 6.24 26.62 15.00
C ALA A 23 5.51 27.88 14.51
N ILE A 24 4.44 27.74 13.72
CA ILE A 24 3.60 28.87 13.31
C ILE A 24 3.03 29.59 14.56
N GLU A 25 2.52 28.83 15.53
CA GLU A 25 2.00 29.36 16.79
C GLU A 25 3.09 30.04 17.62
N TYR A 26 4.26 29.43 17.73
CA TYR A 26 5.42 29.98 18.44
C TYR A 26 5.88 31.32 17.85
N HIS A 27 5.98 31.39 16.51
CA HIS A 27 6.40 32.59 15.79
C HIS A 27 5.26 33.62 15.61
N ARG A 28 4.04 33.32 16.08
CA ARG A 28 2.83 34.13 15.91
C ARG A 28 2.56 34.51 14.45
N LEU A 29 2.86 33.60 13.54
CA LEU A 29 2.64 33.78 12.12
C LEU A 29 1.23 33.34 11.74
N THR A 30 0.65 33.98 10.73
CA THR A 30 -0.53 33.46 10.05
C THR A 30 -0.12 32.52 8.91
N ARG A 31 -1.04 31.62 8.51
CA ARG A 31 -0.79 30.72 7.36
C ARG A 31 -0.52 31.49 6.06
N ALA A 32 -1.17 32.64 5.89
CA ALA A 32 -0.96 33.52 4.74
C ALA A 32 0.43 34.16 4.77
N GLU A 33 0.91 34.61 5.94
CA GLU A 33 2.27 35.14 6.09
C GLU A 33 3.33 34.07 5.85
N LEU A 34 3.11 32.84 6.32
CA LEU A 34 3.99 31.72 6.01
C LEU A 34 4.02 31.45 4.50
N ALA A 35 2.86 31.39 3.85
CA ALA A 35 2.77 31.18 2.40
C ALA A 35 3.53 32.27 1.62
N ASN A 36 3.39 33.53 2.03
CA ASN A 36 4.11 34.66 1.43
C ASN A 36 5.64 34.53 1.63
N LYS A 37 6.09 34.09 2.82
CA LYS A 37 7.52 33.89 3.11
C LYS A 37 8.14 32.71 2.34
N LEU A 38 7.34 31.67 2.09
CA LEU A 38 7.72 30.48 1.31
C LEU A 38 7.49 30.67 -0.20
N ASN A 39 6.99 31.83 -0.65
CA ASN A 39 6.64 32.09 -2.05
C ASN A 39 5.74 30.99 -2.67
N VAL A 40 4.83 30.43 -1.88
CA VAL A 40 3.85 29.42 -2.31
C VAL A 40 2.43 29.93 -2.15
N SER A 41 1.49 29.27 -2.81
CA SER A 41 0.07 29.52 -2.55
C SER A 41 -0.30 29.13 -1.12
N GLN A 42 -1.15 29.93 -0.47
CA GLN A 42 -1.73 29.60 0.83
C GLN A 42 -2.43 28.22 0.81
N LYS A 43 -3.04 27.85 -0.32
CA LYS A 43 -3.66 26.53 -0.50
C LYS A 43 -2.65 25.40 -0.30
N THR A 44 -1.42 25.56 -0.79
CA THR A 44 -0.36 24.56 -0.63
C THR A 44 0.05 24.43 0.84
N VAL A 45 0.14 25.54 1.57
CA VAL A 45 0.40 25.51 3.02
C VAL A 45 -0.73 24.79 3.75
N ASP A 46 -1.99 25.10 3.44
CA ASP A 46 -3.14 24.43 4.06
C ASP A 46 -3.18 22.93 3.73
N GLU A 47 -2.82 22.52 2.51
CA GLU A 47 -2.72 21.11 2.14
C GLU A 47 -1.63 20.37 2.95
N ILE A 48 -0.49 21.01 3.18
CA ILE A 48 0.60 20.46 4.01
C ILE A 48 0.14 20.36 5.48
N LEU A 49 -0.44 21.42 6.04
CA LEU A 49 -0.91 21.43 7.43
C LEU A 49 -2.06 20.44 7.69
N ASN A 50 -2.86 20.15 6.66
CA ASN A 50 -3.91 19.14 6.71
C ASN A 50 -3.42 17.73 6.32
N ARG A 51 -2.11 17.54 6.14
CA ARG A 51 -1.49 16.24 5.79
C ARG A 51 -2.03 15.64 4.49
N LYS A 52 -2.53 16.47 3.58
CA LYS A 52 -2.99 16.07 2.24
C LYS A 52 -1.85 16.04 1.23
N LYS A 53 -0.78 16.79 1.52
CA LYS A 53 0.40 16.90 0.68
C LYS A 53 1.66 16.79 1.54
N TYR A 54 2.62 16.03 1.05
CA TYR A 54 3.94 15.88 1.68
C TYR A 54 4.87 17.05 1.30
N LEU A 55 5.87 17.28 2.15
CA LEU A 55 6.91 18.29 1.97
C LEU A 55 7.88 17.88 0.87
N ASP A 56 8.16 18.83 -0.02
CA ASP A 56 9.28 18.72 -0.94
C ASP A 56 10.58 19.21 -0.28
N LYS A 57 11.73 18.75 -0.79
CA LYS A 57 13.05 19.16 -0.31
C LYS A 57 13.27 20.67 -0.42
N SER A 58 12.79 21.28 -1.51
CA SER A 58 12.88 22.72 -1.73
C SER A 58 12.11 23.50 -0.65
N LEU A 59 10.86 23.10 -0.39
CA LEU A 59 10.00 23.69 0.63
C LEU A 59 10.55 23.49 2.04
N ALA A 60 11.08 22.31 2.36
CA ALA A 60 11.67 22.04 3.66
C ALA A 60 12.86 22.98 3.96
N LEU A 61 13.66 23.30 2.94
CA LEU A 61 14.79 24.25 3.04
C LEU A 61 14.31 25.69 3.27
N GLU A 62 13.20 26.08 2.66
CA GLU A 62 12.60 27.40 2.89
C GLU A 62 11.96 27.50 4.28
N VAL A 63 11.32 26.43 4.75
CA VAL A 63 10.81 26.32 6.13
C VAL A 63 11.95 26.43 7.13
N GLU A 64 13.10 25.82 6.87
CA GLU A 64 14.28 25.95 7.72
C GLU A 64 14.76 27.39 7.81
N LYS A 65 14.82 28.11 6.69
CA LYS A 65 15.23 29.52 6.67
C LYS A 65 14.23 30.45 7.37
N THR A 66 12.94 30.10 7.35
CA THR A 66 11.87 30.98 7.85
C THR A 66 11.50 30.71 9.30
N LEU A 67 11.44 29.45 9.72
CA LEU A 67 11.02 29.02 11.05
C LEU A 67 12.18 28.49 11.91
N GLY A 68 13.35 28.22 11.33
CA GLY A 68 14.52 27.69 12.03
C GLY A 68 14.45 26.19 12.34
N ILE A 69 13.51 25.46 11.72
CA ILE A 69 13.34 24.01 11.91
C ILE A 69 14.19 23.27 10.88
N SER A 70 14.98 22.28 11.31
CA SER A 70 15.80 21.51 10.37
C SER A 70 14.98 20.85 9.26
N SER A 71 15.34 21.12 8.01
CA SER A 71 14.73 20.50 6.82
C SER A 71 14.85 18.97 6.84
N LYS A 72 16.01 18.45 7.28
CA LYS A 72 16.25 17.01 7.43
C LYS A 72 15.27 16.37 8.42
N LEU A 73 14.99 17.05 9.53
CA LEU A 73 14.05 16.56 10.53
C LEU A 73 12.64 16.52 9.93
N LEU A 74 12.19 17.60 9.29
CA LEU A 74 10.87 17.68 8.67
C LEU A 74 10.65 16.57 7.63
N LEU A 75 11.62 16.38 6.73
CA LEU A 75 11.54 15.31 5.71
C LEU A 75 11.48 13.92 6.36
N SER A 76 12.29 13.66 7.38
CA SER A 76 12.29 12.36 8.06
C SER A 76 10.95 12.06 8.74
N LEU A 77 10.28 13.07 9.31
CA LEU A 77 8.97 12.89 9.92
C LEU A 77 7.88 12.67 8.89
N ASP A 78 7.96 13.32 7.75
CA ASP A 78 6.99 13.15 6.67
C ASP A 78 7.12 11.77 6.01
N GLU A 79 8.35 11.30 5.80
CA GLU A 79 8.64 9.93 5.32
C GLU A 79 8.13 8.87 6.31
N ASN A 80 8.38 9.07 7.61
CA ASN A 80 7.90 8.18 8.66
C ASN A 80 6.37 8.18 8.74
N TYR A 81 5.74 9.34 8.62
CA TYR A 81 4.29 9.49 8.63
C TYR A 81 3.65 8.81 7.41
N CYS A 82 4.19 9.04 6.21
CA CYS A 82 3.76 8.39 4.97
C CYS A 82 3.81 6.85 5.12
N SER A 83 4.94 6.33 5.57
CA SER A 83 5.14 4.89 5.79
C SER A 83 4.16 4.29 6.81
N HIS A 84 3.81 5.05 7.85
CA HIS A 84 2.80 4.64 8.84
C HIS A 84 1.38 4.66 8.28
N SER A 85 1.02 5.71 7.52
CA SER A 85 -0.30 5.81 6.90
C SER A 85 -0.55 4.70 5.88
N SER A 86 0.43 4.34 5.06
CA SER A 86 0.30 3.24 4.10
C SER A 86 0.06 1.88 4.78
N LYS A 87 0.69 1.64 5.93
CA LYS A 87 0.47 0.42 6.72
C LYS A 87 -0.96 0.33 7.26
N LYS A 88 -1.53 1.45 7.73
CA LYS A 88 -2.91 1.49 8.23
C LYS A 88 -3.94 1.21 7.14
N GLU A 89 -3.76 1.77 5.94
CA GLU A 89 -4.65 1.48 4.80
C GLU A 89 -4.60 -0.02 4.42
N SER A 90 -3.42 -0.64 4.47
CA SER A 90 -3.28 -2.08 4.18
C SER A 90 -3.87 -2.99 5.26
N SER A 91 -3.83 -2.61 6.54
CA SER A 91 -4.47 -3.40 7.61
C SER A 91 -5.99 -3.30 7.56
N VAL A 92 -6.54 -2.14 7.19
CA VAL A 92 -7.98 -1.96 6.99
C VAL A 92 -8.51 -2.78 5.80
N GLN A 93 -7.65 -3.10 4.83
CA GLN A 93 -7.95 -3.96 3.68
C GLN A 93 -7.84 -5.47 3.96
N GLN A 94 -7.26 -5.88 5.09
CA GLN A 94 -7.23 -7.29 5.50
C GLN A 94 -8.48 -7.64 6.33
N ASP A 95 -8.96 -6.70 7.15
CA ASP A 95 -10.14 -6.91 8.01
C ASP A 95 -11.46 -7.08 7.23
N ASN A 96 -11.52 -6.60 5.98
CA ASN A 96 -12.66 -6.73 5.07
C ASN A 96 -12.48 -7.81 3.99
N GLN A 97 -11.34 -8.50 3.93
CA GLN A 97 -11.21 -9.75 3.15
C GLN A 97 -11.57 -10.99 3.98
N THR A 98 -11.43 -10.95 5.30
CA THR A 98 -11.78 -12.08 6.18
C THR A 98 -13.29 -12.39 6.16
N THR A 99 -14.14 -11.41 5.89
CA THR A 99 -15.60 -11.63 5.78
C THR A 99 -16.05 -12.27 4.46
N ILE A 100 -15.19 -12.38 3.44
CA ILE A 100 -15.58 -12.95 2.14
C ILE A 100 -15.26 -14.47 2.07
N TRP A 101 -14.27 -14.94 2.82
CA TRP A 101 -13.88 -16.36 2.82
C TRP A 101 -14.60 -17.20 3.88
N ASP A 102 -15.14 -16.59 4.94
CA ASP A 102 -15.93 -17.30 5.96
C ASP A 102 -17.35 -17.65 5.48
N ASP A 103 -17.91 -16.89 4.52
CA ASP A 103 -19.26 -17.13 3.97
C ASP A 103 -19.27 -18.11 2.77
N LEU A 104 -18.09 -18.52 2.26
CA LEU A 104 -18.00 -19.36 1.04
C LEU A 104 -18.00 -20.88 1.29
N ASP A 105 -17.95 -21.31 2.56
CA ASP A 105 -17.91 -22.73 2.94
C ASP A 105 -19.30 -23.32 3.32
N ALA A 106 -20.39 -22.56 3.16
CA ALA A 106 -21.72 -22.95 3.65
C ALA A 106 -22.71 -23.51 2.60
N GLU A 107 -22.41 -23.52 1.29
CA GLU A 107 -23.40 -23.93 0.25
C GLU A 107 -22.91 -24.91 -0.82
N LEU A 108 -22.08 -25.90 -0.47
CA LEU A 108 -21.87 -27.05 -1.37
C LEU A 108 -22.23 -28.37 -0.67
N SER A 109 -23.52 -28.54 -0.40
CA SER A 109 -24.11 -29.83 -0.05
C SER A 109 -24.10 -30.78 -1.27
N GLY A 110 -23.01 -31.51 -1.42
CA GLY A 110 -22.94 -32.96 -1.68
C GLY A 110 -23.98 -33.69 -2.56
N GLN A 111 -24.50 -33.16 -3.67
CA GLN A 111 -25.34 -33.97 -4.57
C GLN A 111 -25.04 -33.93 -6.09
N GLU A 112 -24.05 -33.18 -6.59
CA GLU A 112 -23.84 -33.08 -8.06
C GLU A 112 -22.50 -33.59 -8.61
N ILE A 113 -21.57 -34.08 -7.77
CA ILE A 113 -20.23 -34.48 -8.26
C ILE A 113 -20.22 -35.90 -8.88
N ASP A 114 -21.15 -36.78 -8.51
CA ASP A 114 -21.18 -38.16 -9.02
C ASP A 114 -21.79 -38.30 -10.43
N GLN A 115 -22.60 -37.34 -10.89
CA GLN A 115 -23.26 -37.44 -12.19
C GLN A 115 -22.32 -37.09 -13.35
N ILE A 116 -21.37 -36.17 -13.13
CA ILE A 116 -20.40 -35.71 -14.15
C ILE A 116 -19.37 -36.81 -14.47
N HIS A 117 -19.09 -37.72 -13.52
CA HIS A 117 -18.12 -38.80 -13.69
C HIS A 117 -18.62 -39.99 -14.53
N GLN A 118 -19.93 -40.19 -14.64
CA GLN A 118 -20.52 -41.31 -15.42
C GLN A 118 -20.66 -40.99 -16.92
N ASP A 119 -20.85 -39.70 -17.27
CA ASP A 119 -21.07 -39.31 -18.67
C ASP A 119 -19.78 -39.25 -19.49
N ALA A 120 -18.62 -39.01 -18.85
CA ALA A 120 -17.32 -38.96 -19.53
C ALA A 120 -16.76 -40.34 -19.93
N ILE A 121 -17.31 -41.43 -19.39
CA ILE A 121 -16.85 -42.80 -19.71
C ILE A 121 -17.50 -43.32 -21.02
N ARG A 122 -18.60 -42.71 -21.48
CA ARG A 122 -19.34 -43.17 -22.68
C ARG A 122 -18.72 -42.74 -24.01
N ASP A 123 -17.85 -41.73 -24.02
CA ASP A 123 -17.28 -41.16 -25.25
C ASP A 123 -15.88 -41.72 -25.61
N LEU A 124 -15.36 -42.69 -24.85
CA LEU A 124 -14.08 -43.37 -25.11
C LEU A 124 -14.23 -44.62 -25.99
N GLU A 125 -14.99 -44.55 -27.08
CA GLU A 125 -14.89 -45.53 -28.15
C GLU A 125 -13.70 -45.14 -29.05
N TYR A 126 -12.53 -45.69 -28.70
CA TYR A 126 -11.26 -45.53 -29.39
C TYR A 126 -11.33 -46.12 -30.82
N ASP A 127 -11.35 -45.27 -31.85
CA ASP A 127 -11.13 -45.68 -33.24
C ASP A 127 -9.62 -45.70 -33.56
N PRO A 128 -9.01 -46.88 -33.76
CA PRO A 128 -7.56 -47.03 -33.92
C PRO A 128 -6.99 -46.48 -35.24
N GLN A 129 -7.79 -45.95 -36.18
CA GLN A 129 -7.30 -45.61 -37.52
C GLN A 129 -6.84 -44.16 -37.74
N ASN A 130 -6.96 -43.26 -36.76
CA ASN A 130 -6.69 -41.83 -36.98
C ASN A 130 -5.53 -41.24 -36.16
N VAL A 131 -4.34 -41.85 -36.26
CA VAL A 131 -3.10 -41.28 -35.71
C VAL A 131 -2.24 -40.73 -36.85
N LYS A 132 -2.24 -39.40 -37.05
CA LYS A 132 -1.25 -38.74 -37.92
C LYS A 132 0.09 -38.66 -37.17
N PRO A 133 1.22 -39.09 -37.75
CA PRO A 133 2.51 -38.99 -37.07
C PRO A 133 2.92 -37.52 -36.96
N VAL A 134 3.02 -37.02 -35.73
CA VAL A 134 3.63 -35.70 -35.44
C VAL A 134 5.11 -35.77 -35.82
N GLY A 135 5.52 -34.85 -36.69
CA GLY A 135 6.87 -34.74 -37.20
C GLY A 135 7.89 -34.57 -36.08
N LYS A 136 9.04 -35.24 -36.22
CA LYS A 136 10.15 -35.15 -35.28
C LYS A 136 10.80 -33.76 -35.37
N GLU A 137 10.48 -32.87 -34.43
CA GLU A 137 11.24 -31.64 -34.24
C GLU A 137 12.64 -32.01 -33.74
N LYS A 138 13.65 -31.67 -34.54
CA LYS A 138 15.06 -31.82 -34.20
C LYS A 138 15.41 -30.74 -33.18
N TRP A 139 15.59 -31.15 -31.93
CA TRP A 139 16.33 -30.37 -30.94
C TRP A 139 17.83 -30.66 -31.13
N TRP A 140 18.68 -29.72 -30.70
CA TRP A 140 20.15 -29.63 -30.84
C TRP A 140 20.64 -28.86 -32.07
N ASN A 141 21.06 -27.62 -31.83
CA ASN A 141 22.33 -27.07 -32.29
C ASN A 141 22.68 -25.86 -31.42
N ASN A 142 23.59 -26.06 -30.48
CA ASN A 142 24.48 -25.03 -29.93
C ASN A 142 25.56 -25.80 -29.18
N ASP A 143 26.69 -26.02 -29.84
CA ASP A 143 28.00 -26.22 -29.21
C ASP A 143 29.04 -25.73 -30.24
N ASP A 144 29.72 -24.66 -29.86
CA ASP A 144 31.07 -24.16 -30.20
C ASP A 144 31.62 -24.22 -31.65
#